data_AF-A0A354Q676-F1
#
_entry.id   AF-A0A354Q676-F1
#
_cell.length_a   1.000
_cell.length_b   1.000
_cell.length_c   1.000
_cell.angle_alpha   90.00
_cell.angle_beta   90.00
_cell.angle_gamma   90.00
#
_symmetry.space_group_name_H-M   'P 1'
#
loop_
_entity.id
_entity.type
_entity.pdbx_description
1 polymer ?
#
loop_
_entity_poly.entity_id
_entity_poly.type
_entity_poly.pdbx_seq_one_letter_code
_entity_poly.pdbx_strand_id
1 'polypeptide(L)'
;MPYSTAGVIGFVRGFRYLLISPQLLKSLSATELRAVTAHEAGHLRKQHLLFYLLAFICLLELFAFAGSANLLLTWTGVLEVSGMLMGVASILSIILFIRFGIGFLSQNFERQADCHAFERHGISPISTALMKVSLLNGINPEQDNWHHYGIQQRIDFLSICLKKPEMLQKHHRRVFRIKLVCAVLLVGLLGANYMLSSDTLKIKVLAWKLEQSADNWQLKDAPMLTKMGDLLYFQDQKTEAELWYRRALEMNPEEPHTLNNLAWLLTEKHNNDKKRLRESIELAQKASTLKQAAFIWDTLAEAYLINGKFEAAADAA
;
A
#
# COMPACT_ATOMS: atom_id res chain seq x y z
N MET A 1 -14.76 34.83 11.40
CA MET A 1 -13.84 35.28 12.47
C MET A 1 -12.44 34.84 12.09
N PRO A 2 -11.41 35.70 12.07
CA PRO A 2 -10.05 35.22 11.82
C PRO A 2 -9.62 34.40 13.05
N TYR A 3 -9.37 33.11 12.87
CA TYR A 3 -8.88 32.25 13.95
C TYR A 3 -7.49 32.72 14.42
N SER A 4 -7.26 32.71 15.73
CA SER A 4 -5.97 33.07 16.34
C SER A 4 -5.06 31.85 16.38
N THR A 5 -4.19 31.70 15.39
CA THR A 5 -3.38 30.48 15.20
C THR A 5 -1.94 30.80 14.80
N ALA A 6 -1.05 29.86 15.10
CA ALA A 6 0.26 29.75 14.50
C ALA A 6 0.39 28.36 13.86
N GLY A 7 1.28 28.23 12.89
CA GLY A 7 1.54 26.94 12.26
C GLY A 7 2.75 26.97 11.33
N VAL A 8 3.30 25.79 11.08
CA VAL A 8 4.42 25.61 10.15
C VAL A 8 3.99 24.82 8.91
N ILE A 9 4.44 25.28 7.74
CA ILE A 9 4.25 24.57 6.48
C ILE A 9 5.59 24.29 5.80
N GLY A 10 5.62 23.23 4.99
CA GLY A 10 6.76 22.86 4.17
C GLY A 10 7.70 21.83 4.81
N PHE A 11 8.23 20.95 3.97
CA PHE A 11 9.09 19.83 4.37
C PHE A 11 10.56 20.07 4.01
N VAL A 12 10.79 20.70 2.85
CA VAL A 12 12.10 20.88 2.23
C VAL A 12 12.85 22.05 2.86
N ARG A 13 14.16 21.87 3.08
CA ARG A 13 15.03 22.95 3.57
C ARG A 13 15.00 24.12 2.59
N GLY A 14 14.76 25.34 3.08
CA GLY A 14 14.59 26.54 2.24
C GLY A 14 13.14 26.89 1.90
N PHE A 15 12.19 25.96 2.07
CA PHE A 15 10.76 26.18 1.79
C PHE A 15 9.90 25.91 3.03
N ARG A 16 10.38 26.31 4.22
CA ARG A 16 9.65 26.18 5.48
C ARG A 16 9.18 27.55 5.93
N TYR A 17 7.88 27.68 6.14
CA TYR A 17 7.26 28.94 6.50
C TYR A 17 6.58 28.81 7.86
N LEU A 18 6.81 29.80 8.72
CA LEU A 18 6.08 30.01 9.96
C LEU A 18 4.97 31.02 9.67
N LEU A 19 3.73 30.60 9.88
CA LEU A 19 2.54 31.42 9.72
C LEU A 19 2.02 31.77 11.10
N ILE A 20 1.78 33.04 11.36
CA ILE A 20 1.17 33.53 12.60
C ILE A 20 0.06 34.50 12.21
N SER A 21 -1.15 34.28 12.72
CA SER A 21 -2.26 35.15 12.39
C SER A 21 -2.07 36.56 12.99
N PRO A 22 -2.51 37.62 12.30
CA PRO A 22 -2.31 38.99 12.77
C PRO A 22 -2.89 39.28 14.16
N GLN A 23 -4.01 38.64 14.50
CA GLN A 23 -4.63 38.79 15.81
C GLN A 23 -3.76 38.15 16.91
N LEU A 24 -3.28 36.92 16.69
CA LEU A 24 -2.41 36.25 17.64
C LEU A 24 -1.11 37.05 17.83
N LEU A 25 -0.51 37.53 16.74
CA LEU A 25 0.73 38.30 16.78
C LEU A 25 0.61 39.58 17.65
N LYS A 26 -0.54 40.26 17.61
CA LYS A 26 -0.81 41.47 18.40
C LYS A 26 -1.08 41.21 19.88
N SER A 27 -1.58 40.02 20.22
CA SER A 27 -1.98 39.66 21.58
C SER A 27 -0.87 39.01 22.42
N LEU A 28 0.19 38.52 21.77
CA LEU A 28 1.33 37.89 22.44
C LEU A 28 2.41 38.90 22.82
N SER A 29 2.98 38.74 24.02
CA SER A 29 4.19 39.44 24.45
C SER A 29 5.43 38.90 23.72
N ALA A 30 6.56 39.61 23.80
CA ALA A 30 7.80 39.15 23.17
C ALA A 30 8.34 37.83 23.74
N THR A 31 8.03 37.46 24.99
CA THR A 31 8.41 36.17 25.57
C THR A 31 7.46 35.06 25.14
N GLU A 32 6.15 35.33 25.08
CA GLU A 32 5.14 34.39 24.60
C GLU A 32 5.32 34.09 23.11
N LEU A 33 5.59 35.11 22.29
CA LEU A 33 5.85 34.94 20.86
C LEU A 33 7.09 34.06 20.61
N ARG A 34 8.15 34.24 21.41
CA ARG A 34 9.34 33.37 21.37
C ARG A 34 8.99 31.92 21.74
N ALA A 35 8.13 31.72 22.73
CA ALA A 35 7.67 30.39 23.14
C ALA A 35 6.82 29.69 22.06
N VAL A 36 5.87 30.41 21.44
CA VAL A 36 5.08 29.89 20.31
C VAL A 36 6.01 29.56 19.13
N THR A 37 6.93 30.45 18.80
CA THR A 37 7.93 30.19 17.73
C THR A 37 8.78 28.96 18.04
N ALA A 38 9.16 28.76 19.31
CA ALA A 38 9.90 27.57 19.73
C ALA A 38 9.06 26.28 19.63
N HIS A 39 7.77 26.34 19.99
CA HIS A 39 6.82 25.23 19.82
C HIS A 39 6.73 24.82 18.33
N GLU A 40 6.49 25.80 17.45
CA GLU A 40 6.40 25.60 16.01
C GLU A 40 7.71 25.06 15.40
N ALA A 41 8.85 25.60 15.83
CA ALA A 41 10.17 25.07 15.47
C ALA A 41 10.36 23.62 15.98
N GLY A 42 9.70 23.24 17.07
CA GLY A 42 9.64 21.88 17.59
C GLY A 42 9.01 20.91 16.61
N HIS A 43 7.89 21.28 15.97
CA HIS A 43 7.25 20.47 14.92
C HIS A 43 8.20 20.20 13.74
N LEU A 44 8.92 21.24 13.29
CA LEU A 44 9.89 21.12 12.20
C LEU A 44 11.10 20.28 12.60
N ARG A 45 11.71 20.57 13.77
CA ARG A 45 12.92 19.87 14.24
C ARG A 45 12.65 18.39 14.51
N LYS A 46 11.46 18.06 15.01
CA LYS A 46 11.05 16.68 15.29
C LYS A 46 10.34 16.02 14.11
N GLN A 47 10.24 16.70 12.96
CA GLN A 47 9.68 16.17 11.71
C GLN A 47 8.24 15.64 11.87
N HIS A 48 7.39 16.26 12.69
CA HIS A 48 6.02 15.80 12.92
C HIS A 48 5.22 15.68 11.62
N LEU A 49 5.36 16.65 10.72
CA LEU A 49 4.69 16.65 9.43
C LEU A 49 5.07 15.45 8.55
N LEU A 50 6.34 15.02 8.58
CA LEU A 50 6.78 13.81 7.87
C LEU A 50 6.05 12.58 8.39
N PHE A 51 5.87 12.45 9.71
CA PHE A 51 5.20 11.28 10.27
C PHE A 51 3.68 11.27 10.06
N TYR A 52 3.04 12.43 9.92
CA TYR A 52 1.67 12.46 9.40
C TYR A 52 1.60 11.98 7.94
N LEU A 53 2.54 12.40 7.10
CA LEU A 53 2.64 11.92 5.72
C LEU A 53 2.88 10.41 5.67
N LEU A 54 3.81 9.87 6.46
CA LEU A 54 4.07 8.43 6.53
C LEU A 54 2.85 7.65 7.03
N ALA A 55 2.10 8.19 8.02
CA ALA A 55 0.87 7.57 8.47
C ALA A 55 -0.22 7.57 7.38
N PHE A 56 -0.32 8.64 6.58
CA PHE A 56 -1.22 8.69 5.43
C PHE A 56 -0.83 7.69 4.34
N ILE A 57 0.46 7.61 3.99
CA ILE A 57 0.97 6.60 3.05
C ILE A 57 0.68 5.19 3.58
N CYS A 58 0.87 4.94 4.88
CA CYS A 58 0.54 3.66 5.51
C CYS A 58 -0.95 3.28 5.34
N LEU A 59 -1.87 4.25 5.37
CA LEU A 59 -3.28 4.01 5.08
C LEU A 59 -3.51 3.64 3.61
N LEU A 60 -2.84 4.33 2.68
CA LEU A 60 -2.93 4.00 1.26
C LEU A 60 -2.38 2.61 0.96
N GLU A 61 -1.26 2.24 1.57
CA GLU A 61 -0.66 0.89 1.47
C GLU A 61 -1.58 -0.19 2.03
N LEU A 62 -2.34 0.11 3.10
CA LEU A 62 -3.34 -0.81 3.63
C LEU A 62 -4.48 -1.05 2.61
N PHE A 63 -4.91 -0.02 1.88
CA PHE A 63 -5.91 -0.17 0.81
C PHE A 63 -5.35 -0.91 -0.39
N ALA A 64 -4.10 -0.63 -0.78
CA ALA A 64 -3.41 -1.37 -1.83
C ALA A 64 -3.27 -2.86 -1.46
N PHE A 65 -3.02 -3.16 -0.18
CA PHE A 65 -2.95 -4.52 0.34
C PHE A 65 -4.30 -5.23 0.27
N ALA A 66 -5.38 -4.60 0.75
CA ALA A 66 -6.72 -5.16 0.64
C ALA A 66 -7.13 -5.40 -0.82
N GLY A 67 -6.79 -4.48 -1.72
CA GLY A 67 -7.01 -4.60 -3.16
C GLY A 67 -6.25 -5.76 -3.79
N SER A 68 -4.94 -5.83 -3.53
CA SER A 68 -4.07 -6.90 -4.03
C SER A 68 -4.48 -8.27 -3.49
N ALA A 69 -4.93 -8.34 -2.23
CA ALA A 69 -5.45 -9.56 -1.62
C ALA A 69 -6.73 -10.02 -2.31
N ASN A 70 -7.69 -9.12 -2.51
CA ASN A 70 -8.92 -9.44 -3.21
C ASN A 70 -8.62 -9.87 -4.65
N LEU A 71 -7.73 -9.17 -5.36
CA LEU A 71 -7.33 -9.53 -6.71
C LEU A 71 -6.72 -10.94 -6.77
N LEU A 72 -5.82 -11.29 -5.84
CA LEU A 72 -5.24 -12.61 -5.75
C LEU A 72 -6.30 -13.69 -5.50
N LEU A 73 -7.22 -13.46 -4.56
CA LEU A 73 -8.29 -14.39 -4.21
C LEU A 73 -9.30 -14.57 -5.36
N THR A 74 -9.68 -13.49 -6.04
CA THR A 74 -10.57 -13.54 -7.21
C THR A 74 -9.87 -14.21 -8.38
N TRP A 75 -8.60 -13.89 -8.63
CA TRP A 75 -7.82 -14.47 -9.73
C TRP A 75 -7.63 -15.99 -9.55
N THR A 76 -7.44 -16.45 -8.31
CA THR A 76 -7.44 -17.89 -7.96
C THR A 76 -8.85 -18.46 -7.83
N GLY A 77 -9.90 -17.63 -7.79
CA GLY A 77 -11.29 -18.01 -7.60
C GLY A 77 -11.61 -18.57 -6.22
N VAL A 78 -10.81 -18.26 -5.19
CA VAL A 78 -11.03 -18.71 -3.80
C VAL A 78 -12.19 -17.95 -3.18
N LEU A 79 -12.17 -16.63 -3.31
CA LEU A 79 -13.17 -15.72 -2.77
C LEU A 79 -13.16 -14.45 -3.62
N GLU A 80 -14.33 -13.86 -3.81
CA GLU A 80 -14.45 -12.51 -4.37
C GLU A 80 -15.20 -11.62 -3.38
N VAL A 81 -14.53 -10.58 -2.89
CA VAL A 81 -15.14 -9.54 -2.08
C VAL A 81 -15.66 -8.46 -3.03
N SER A 82 -16.94 -8.11 -2.89
CA SER A 82 -17.55 -7.09 -3.75
C SER A 82 -16.90 -5.72 -3.56
N GLY A 83 -16.75 -4.98 -4.66
CA GLY A 83 -16.18 -3.62 -4.62
C GLY A 83 -16.96 -2.66 -3.73
N MET A 84 -18.28 -2.85 -3.61
CA MET A 84 -19.12 -2.07 -2.69
C MET A 84 -18.74 -2.32 -1.22
N LEU A 85 -18.56 -3.58 -0.82
CA LEU A 85 -18.18 -3.90 0.56
C LEU A 85 -16.77 -3.36 0.88
N MET A 86 -15.83 -3.49 -0.06
CA MET A 86 -14.50 -2.89 0.06
C MET A 86 -14.56 -1.36 0.17
N GLY A 87 -15.42 -0.71 -0.60
CA GLY A 87 -15.62 0.74 -0.53
C GLY A 87 -16.16 1.20 0.82
N VAL A 88 -17.20 0.53 1.33
CA VAL A 88 -17.76 0.81 2.68
C VAL A 88 -16.70 0.60 3.75
N ALA A 89 -15.96 -0.52 3.70
CA ALA A 89 -14.87 -0.80 4.64
C ALA A 89 -13.75 0.26 4.58
N SER A 90 -13.42 0.75 3.39
CA SER A 90 -12.42 1.81 3.21
C SER A 90 -12.88 3.13 3.82
N ILE A 91 -14.13 3.53 3.61
CA ILE A 91 -14.71 4.75 4.21
C ILE A 91 -14.68 4.66 5.74
N LEU A 92 -15.12 3.54 6.31
CA LEU A 92 -15.06 3.31 7.75
C LEU A 92 -13.62 3.38 8.27
N SER A 93 -12.67 2.78 7.54
CA SER A 93 -11.25 2.81 7.88
C SER A 93 -10.68 4.23 7.87
N ILE A 94 -11.06 5.08 6.90
CA ILE A 94 -10.66 6.50 6.87
C ILE A 94 -11.20 7.24 8.10
N ILE A 95 -12.48 7.05 8.44
CA ILE A 95 -13.10 7.71 9.60
C ILE A 95 -12.37 7.31 10.88
N LEU A 96 -12.11 6.02 11.07
CA LEU A 96 -11.38 5.49 12.22
C LEU A 96 -9.93 5.99 12.23
N PHE A 97 -9.26 6.02 11.08
CA PHE A 97 -7.89 6.51 10.95
C PHE A 97 -7.78 7.99 11.29
N ILE A 98 -8.69 8.83 10.81
CA ILE A 98 -8.74 10.24 11.19
C ILE A 98 -8.96 10.33 12.70
N ARG A 99 -10.04 9.76 13.21
CA ARG A 99 -10.44 9.91 14.62
C ARG A 99 -9.41 9.39 15.62
N PHE A 100 -8.80 8.24 15.34
CA PHE A 100 -7.93 7.53 16.28
C PHE A 100 -6.46 7.57 15.86
N GLY A 101 -6.13 7.39 14.58
CA GLY A 101 -4.76 7.41 14.09
C GLY A 101 -4.16 8.82 14.12
N ILE A 102 -4.73 9.75 13.35
CA ILE A 102 -4.29 11.15 13.31
C ILE A 102 -4.48 11.82 14.66
N GLY A 103 -5.61 11.57 15.34
CA GLY A 103 -5.86 12.08 16.69
C GLY A 103 -4.77 11.70 17.69
N PHE A 104 -4.40 10.41 17.72
CA PHE A 104 -3.34 9.91 18.58
C PHE A 104 -1.97 10.52 18.26
N LEU A 105 -1.57 10.59 16.98
CA LEU A 105 -0.30 11.20 16.59
C LEU A 105 -0.26 12.68 17.00
N SER A 106 -1.34 13.40 16.71
CA SER A 106 -1.47 14.83 16.99
C SER A 106 -1.31 15.16 18.45
N GLN A 107 -2.06 14.49 19.31
CA GLN A 107 -1.95 14.66 20.75
C GLN A 107 -0.50 14.46 21.27
N ASN A 108 0.20 13.43 20.80
CA ASN A 108 1.57 13.14 21.23
C ASN A 108 2.59 14.16 20.66
N PHE A 109 2.38 14.62 19.43
CA PHE A 109 3.24 15.59 18.74
C PHE A 109 3.10 16.99 19.32
N GLU A 110 1.88 17.45 19.61
CA GLU A 110 1.61 18.71 20.33
C GLU A 110 2.38 18.74 21.66
N ARG A 111 2.24 17.68 22.47
CA ARG A 111 2.94 17.59 23.75
C ARG A 111 4.46 17.56 23.58
N GLN A 112 4.98 16.95 22.51
CA GLN A 112 6.42 16.97 22.21
C GLN A 112 6.91 18.36 21.79
N ALA A 113 6.10 19.12 21.06
CA ALA A 113 6.41 20.51 20.69
C ALA A 113 6.33 21.45 21.90
N ASP A 114 5.37 21.25 22.80
CA ASP A 114 5.29 21.95 24.08
C ASP A 114 6.52 21.74 24.95
N CYS A 115 7.00 20.50 25.07
CA CYS A 115 8.26 20.21 25.74
C CYS A 115 9.41 21.01 25.12
N HIS A 116 9.43 21.16 23.79
CA HIS A 116 10.49 21.88 23.11
C HIS A 116 10.51 23.38 23.42
N ALA A 117 9.32 24.00 23.54
CA ALA A 117 9.19 25.38 23.98
C ALA A 117 9.56 25.53 25.47
N PHE A 118 9.07 24.61 26.31
CA PHE A 118 9.35 24.55 27.74
C PHE A 118 10.85 24.46 28.05
N GLU A 119 11.60 23.60 27.36
CA GLU A 119 13.06 23.46 27.55
C GLU A 119 13.84 24.75 27.29
N ARG A 120 13.31 25.66 26.45
CA ARG A 120 14.01 26.88 26.01
C ARG A 120 13.60 28.13 26.79
N HIS A 121 12.33 28.23 27.16
CA HIS A 121 11.74 29.45 27.69
C HIS A 121 11.07 29.27 29.06
N GLY A 122 11.11 28.04 29.61
CA GLY A 122 10.40 27.69 30.82
C GLY A 122 8.89 27.56 30.60
N ILE A 123 8.17 27.28 31.68
CA ILE A 123 6.73 26.98 31.62
C ILE A 123 5.87 28.22 31.38
N SER A 124 6.19 29.35 32.03
CA SER A 124 5.30 30.52 32.04
C SER A 124 5.00 31.04 30.62
N PRO A 125 5.99 31.33 29.75
CA PRO A 125 5.70 31.88 28.43
C PRO A 125 4.81 30.99 27.54
N ILE A 126 5.00 29.67 27.57
CA ILE A 126 4.19 28.75 26.75
C ILE A 126 2.79 28.55 27.35
N SER A 127 2.67 28.43 28.67
CA SER A 127 1.37 28.28 29.34
C SER A 127 0.49 29.51 29.16
N THR A 128 1.04 30.72 29.33
CA THR A 128 0.28 31.96 29.15
C THR A 128 -0.14 32.15 27.68
N ALA A 129 0.74 31.82 26.73
CA ALA A 129 0.42 31.83 25.31
C ALA A 129 -0.72 30.87 24.95
N LEU A 130 -0.69 29.62 25.45
CA LEU A 130 -1.76 28.65 25.22
C LEU A 130 -3.10 29.13 25.80
N MET A 131 -3.11 29.69 27.01
CA MET A 131 -4.32 30.26 27.61
C MET A 131 -4.88 31.43 26.78
N LYS A 132 -4.01 32.31 26.26
CA LYS A 132 -4.42 33.39 25.35
C LYS A 132 -5.01 32.85 24.04
N VAL A 133 -4.42 31.81 23.46
CA VAL A 133 -4.99 31.14 22.28
C VAL A 133 -6.38 30.58 22.59
N SER A 134 -6.58 29.97 23.77
CA SER A 134 -7.89 29.49 24.23
C SER A 134 -8.91 30.63 24.28
N LEU A 135 -8.54 31.73 24.96
CA LEU A 135 -9.40 32.90 25.15
C LEU A 135 -9.79 33.56 23.82
N LEU A 136 -8.82 33.76 22.93
CA LEU A 136 -9.04 34.42 21.64
C LEU A 136 -9.92 33.61 20.69
N ASN A 137 -9.87 32.27 20.78
CA ASN A 137 -10.68 31.39 19.95
C ASN A 137 -11.99 30.94 20.62
N GLY A 138 -12.28 31.39 21.86
CA GLY A 138 -13.47 30.98 22.60
C GLY A 138 -13.50 29.49 22.95
N ILE A 139 -12.34 28.85 23.07
CA ILE A 139 -12.19 27.42 23.37
C ILE A 139 -12.14 27.26 24.89
N ASN A 140 -12.91 26.32 25.44
CA ASN A 140 -12.81 25.94 26.85
C ASN A 140 -11.45 25.26 27.11
N PRO A 141 -10.57 25.79 28.00
CA PRO A 141 -9.26 25.23 28.26
C PRO A 141 -9.26 23.78 28.76
N GLU A 142 -10.33 23.37 29.45
CA GLU A 142 -10.47 22.03 30.01
C GLU A 142 -11.05 21.01 29.01
N GLN A 143 -11.61 21.49 27.90
CA GLN A 143 -12.26 20.62 26.93
C GLN A 143 -11.22 19.98 26.00
N ASP A 144 -11.18 18.66 26.01
CA ASP A 144 -10.41 17.89 25.05
C ASP A 144 -11.07 17.91 23.66
N ASN A 145 -10.23 17.96 22.62
CA ASN A 145 -10.65 17.71 21.25
C ASN A 145 -10.09 16.35 20.79
N TRP A 146 -10.70 15.76 19.76
CA TRP A 146 -10.27 14.46 19.25
C TRP A 146 -8.81 14.44 18.74
N HIS A 147 -8.28 15.58 18.30
CA HIS A 147 -6.92 15.73 17.76
C HIS A 147 -5.99 16.64 18.57
N HIS A 148 -6.50 17.31 19.61
CA HIS A 148 -5.67 18.12 20.50
C HIS A 148 -6.02 17.77 21.94
N TYR A 149 -4.99 17.55 22.76
CA TYR A 149 -5.18 17.58 24.19
C TYR A 149 -5.73 18.94 24.60
N GLY A 150 -6.62 18.96 25.59
CA GLY A 150 -7.09 20.18 26.22
C GLY A 150 -5.89 21.01 26.67
N ILE A 151 -6.03 22.33 26.57
CA ILE A 151 -4.96 23.27 26.89
C ILE A 151 -4.51 23.10 28.35
N GLN A 152 -5.47 22.89 29.26
CA GLN A 152 -5.17 22.63 30.67
C GLN A 152 -4.33 21.35 30.82
N GLN A 153 -4.69 20.26 30.15
CA GLN A 153 -3.95 19.00 30.22
C GLN A 153 -2.50 19.13 29.70
N ARG A 154 -2.28 19.97 28.67
CA ARG A 154 -0.93 20.28 28.16
C ARG A 154 -0.12 21.03 29.21
N ILE A 155 -0.71 22.05 29.84
CA ILE A 155 -0.08 22.85 30.89
C ILE A 155 0.21 21.99 32.14
N ASP A 156 -0.71 21.11 32.53
CA ASP A 156 -0.55 20.19 33.66
C ASP A 156 0.63 19.23 33.42
N PHE A 157 0.76 18.70 32.19
CA PHE A 157 1.89 17.86 31.83
C PHE A 157 3.23 18.60 31.93
N LEU A 158 3.30 19.85 31.48
CA LEU A 158 4.50 20.68 31.65
C LEU A 158 4.79 20.96 33.14
N SER A 159 3.75 21.18 33.94
CA SER A 159 3.86 21.37 35.40
C SER A 159 4.40 20.12 36.09
N ILE A 160 4.01 18.93 35.62
CA ILE A 160 4.60 17.66 36.06
C ILE A 160 6.09 17.59 35.65
N CYS A 161 6.43 17.97 34.42
CA CYS A 161 7.82 17.97 33.95
C CYS A 161 8.71 18.96 34.73
N LEU A 162 8.16 20.08 35.18
CA LEU A 162 8.87 21.03 36.04
C LEU A 162 9.25 20.40 37.39
N LYS A 163 8.35 19.60 37.98
CA LYS A 163 8.59 18.88 39.25
C LYS A 163 9.44 17.63 39.07
N LYS A 164 9.33 16.97 37.91
CA LYS A 164 9.94 15.67 37.57
C LYS A 164 10.54 15.72 36.16
N PRO A 165 11.77 16.23 36.00
CA PRO A 165 12.40 16.41 34.69
C PRO A 165 12.53 15.11 33.89
N GLU A 166 12.57 13.94 34.55
CA GLU A 166 12.62 12.64 33.89
C GLU A 166 11.40 12.34 33.01
N MET A 167 10.24 12.97 33.30
CA MET A 167 9.00 12.78 32.54
C MET A 167 9.11 13.33 31.12
N LEU A 168 9.93 14.37 30.92
CA LEU A 168 10.19 14.95 29.61
C LEU A 168 10.92 13.96 28.70
N GLN A 169 11.99 13.35 29.21
CA GLN A 169 12.75 12.33 28.47
C GLN A 169 11.92 11.07 28.21
N LYS A 170 11.08 10.66 29.16
CA LYS A 170 10.13 9.56 28.96
C LYS A 170 9.16 9.85 27.81
N HIS A 171 8.63 11.07 27.71
CA HIS A 171 7.74 11.46 26.62
C HIS A 171 8.47 11.50 25.26
N HIS A 172 9.69 12.04 25.21
CA HIS A 172 10.50 11.98 23.99
C HIS A 172 10.75 10.55 23.50
N ARG A 173 11.10 9.63 24.42
CA ARG A 173 11.27 8.20 24.11
C ARG A 173 9.97 7.54 23.65
N ARG A 174 8.82 7.91 24.25
CA ARG A 174 7.50 7.44 23.81
C ARG A 174 7.22 7.85 22.37
N VAL A 175 7.40 9.13 22.02
CA VAL A 175 7.16 9.62 20.66
C VAL A 175 8.14 9.02 19.66
N PHE A 176 9.40 8.80 20.05
CA PHE A 176 10.35 8.07 19.21
C PHE A 176 9.87 6.63 18.91
N ARG A 177 9.37 5.90 19.91
CA ARG A 177 8.79 4.56 19.71
C ARG A 177 7.56 4.60 18.79
N ILE A 178 6.69 5.59 18.94
CA ILE A 178 5.53 5.77 18.04
C ILE A 178 6.01 5.94 16.59
N LYS A 179 6.98 6.82 16.36
CA LYS A 179 7.58 7.06 15.04
C LYS A 179 8.22 5.81 14.45
N LEU A 180 8.94 5.04 15.27
CA LEU A 180 9.52 3.76 14.86
C LEU A 180 8.45 2.76 14.46
N VAL A 181 7.37 2.63 15.24
CA VAL A 181 6.23 1.75 14.90
C VAL A 181 5.60 2.17 13.58
N CYS A 182 5.37 3.46 13.33
CA CYS A 182 4.86 3.94 12.04
C CYS A 182 5.78 3.53 10.87
N ALA A 183 7.10 3.67 11.03
CA ALA A 183 8.06 3.30 9.99
C ALA A 183 8.08 1.78 9.74
N VAL A 184 8.08 0.97 10.79
CA VAL A 184 8.05 -0.50 10.69
C VAL A 184 6.75 -0.97 10.06
N LEU A 185 5.61 -0.39 10.43
CA LEU A 185 4.32 -0.71 9.83
C LEU A 185 4.31 -0.41 8.33
N LEU A 186 4.84 0.75 7.92
CA LEU A 186 4.93 1.11 6.51
C LEU A 186 5.82 0.14 5.73
N VAL A 187 7.03 -0.15 6.22
CA VAL A 187 7.94 -1.10 5.57
C VAL A 187 7.33 -2.51 5.51
N GLY A 188 6.67 -2.93 6.58
CA GLY A 188 5.96 -4.21 6.64
C GLY A 188 4.84 -4.30 5.62
N LEU A 189 4.02 -3.26 5.47
CA LEU A 189 2.96 -3.21 4.46
C LEU A 189 3.50 -3.18 3.03
N LEU A 190 4.55 -2.39 2.76
CA LEU A 190 5.21 -2.38 1.46
C LEU A 190 5.77 -3.77 1.10
N GLY A 191 6.44 -4.43 2.05
CA GLY A 191 6.93 -5.79 1.88
C GLY A 191 5.80 -6.80 1.67
N ALA A 192 4.71 -6.68 2.42
CA ALA A 192 3.54 -7.53 2.27
C ALA A 192 2.86 -7.34 0.91
N ASN A 193 2.68 -6.10 0.44
CA ASN A 193 2.17 -5.79 -0.89
C ASN A 193 3.04 -6.40 -1.98
N TYR A 194 4.35 -6.21 -1.91
CA TYR A 194 5.30 -6.78 -2.86
C TYR A 194 5.21 -8.32 -2.90
N MET A 195 5.16 -8.98 -1.74
CA MET A 195 4.98 -10.44 -1.65
C MET A 195 3.65 -10.90 -2.22
N LEU A 196 2.58 -10.14 -1.97
CA LEU A 196 1.22 -10.47 -2.41
C LEU A 196 1.07 -10.41 -3.93
N SER A 197 1.78 -9.49 -4.57
CA SER A 197 1.84 -9.36 -6.03
C SER A 197 2.81 -10.33 -6.70
N SER A 198 3.63 -11.06 -5.93
CA SER A 198 4.64 -11.98 -6.48
C SER A 198 4.02 -13.22 -7.12
N ASP A 199 4.62 -13.68 -8.22
CA ASP A 199 4.18 -14.91 -8.88
C ASP A 199 4.40 -16.14 -8.01
N THR A 200 5.45 -16.16 -7.18
CA THR A 200 5.69 -17.24 -6.22
C THR A 200 4.50 -17.44 -5.27
N LEU A 201 3.90 -16.35 -4.78
CA LEU A 201 2.72 -16.48 -3.93
C LEU A 201 1.49 -16.90 -4.73
N LYS A 202 1.29 -16.35 -5.94
CA LYS A 202 0.19 -16.78 -6.84
C LYS A 202 0.25 -18.28 -7.12
N ILE A 203 1.44 -18.81 -7.44
CA ILE A 203 1.69 -20.25 -7.64
C ILE A 203 1.29 -21.03 -6.39
N LYS A 204 1.75 -20.63 -5.21
CA LYS A 204 1.44 -21.34 -3.95
C LYS A 204 -0.06 -21.36 -3.63
N VAL A 205 -0.75 -20.23 -3.77
CA VAL A 205 -2.19 -20.14 -3.49
C VAL A 205 -2.99 -20.95 -4.52
N LEU A 206 -2.61 -20.87 -5.80
CA LEU A 206 -3.25 -21.62 -6.87
C LEU A 206 -3.03 -23.13 -6.73
N ALA A 207 -1.81 -23.55 -6.39
CA ALA A 207 -1.48 -24.94 -6.10
C ALA A 207 -2.30 -25.47 -4.93
N TRP A 208 -2.34 -24.76 -3.79
CA TRP A 208 -3.17 -25.11 -2.64
C TRP A 208 -4.65 -25.27 -2.99
N LYS A 209 -5.17 -24.41 -3.87
CA LYS A 209 -6.55 -24.52 -4.32
C LYS A 209 -6.77 -25.75 -5.20
N LEU A 210 -5.89 -25.98 -6.18
CA LEU A 210 -5.97 -27.11 -7.10
C LEU A 210 -5.82 -28.45 -6.37
N GLU A 211 -4.98 -28.51 -5.34
CA GLU A 211 -4.81 -29.70 -4.48
C GLU A 211 -6.10 -30.07 -3.75
N GLN A 212 -6.89 -29.09 -3.30
CA GLN A 212 -8.18 -29.37 -2.64
C GLN A 212 -9.24 -29.98 -3.57
N SER A 213 -9.09 -29.82 -4.89
CA SER A 213 -10.02 -30.36 -5.88
C SER A 213 -9.40 -31.45 -6.76
N ALA A 214 -8.19 -31.93 -6.44
CA ALA A 214 -7.38 -32.78 -7.31
C ALA A 214 -8.10 -34.05 -7.81
N ASP A 215 -8.88 -34.70 -6.95
CA ASP A 215 -9.57 -35.95 -7.30
C ASP A 215 -10.83 -35.75 -8.15
N ASN A 216 -11.30 -34.50 -8.31
CA ASN A 216 -12.61 -34.19 -8.91
C ASN A 216 -12.58 -32.89 -9.74
N TRP A 217 -11.48 -32.60 -10.44
CA TRP A 217 -11.46 -31.47 -11.38
C TRP A 217 -12.58 -31.63 -12.42
N GLN A 218 -13.26 -30.52 -12.71
CA GLN A 218 -14.33 -30.41 -13.70
C GLN A 218 -13.92 -29.46 -14.83
N LEU A 219 -14.68 -29.44 -15.93
CA LEU A 219 -14.47 -28.52 -17.04
C LEU A 219 -14.29 -27.05 -16.59
N LYS A 220 -15.06 -26.61 -15.59
CA LYS A 220 -14.99 -25.26 -15.01
C LYS A 220 -13.65 -24.94 -14.35
N ASP A 221 -12.86 -25.95 -13.98
CA ASP A 221 -11.58 -25.79 -13.32
C ASP A 221 -10.43 -25.66 -14.34
N ALA A 222 -10.62 -26.10 -15.59
CA ALA A 222 -9.63 -26.05 -16.66
C ALA A 222 -8.89 -24.69 -16.78
N PRO A 223 -9.58 -23.51 -16.69
CA PRO A 223 -8.89 -22.22 -16.73
C PRO A 223 -7.88 -22.01 -15.60
N MET A 224 -8.06 -22.62 -14.43
CA MET A 224 -7.09 -22.53 -13.32
C MET A 224 -5.83 -23.35 -13.61
N LEU A 225 -5.96 -24.49 -14.27
CA LEU A 225 -4.81 -25.28 -14.72
C LEU A 225 -4.02 -24.52 -15.79
N THR A 226 -4.69 -23.85 -16.74
CA THR A 226 -4.04 -22.99 -17.72
C THR A 226 -3.26 -21.86 -17.05
N LYS A 227 -3.87 -21.16 -16.07
CA LYS A 227 -3.20 -20.11 -15.29
C LYS A 227 -1.95 -20.61 -14.56
N MET A 228 -1.98 -21.83 -14.04
CA MET A 228 -0.82 -22.46 -13.40
C MET A 228 0.30 -22.69 -14.43
N GLY A 229 -0.06 -23.20 -15.62
CA GLY A 229 0.87 -23.34 -16.75
C GLY A 229 1.51 -22.01 -17.14
N ASP A 230 0.71 -20.94 -17.26
CA ASP A 230 1.20 -19.60 -17.60
C ASP A 230 2.19 -19.06 -16.55
N LEU A 231 1.87 -19.17 -15.26
CA LEU A 231 2.77 -18.74 -14.19
C LEU A 231 4.11 -19.50 -14.21
N LEU A 232 4.06 -20.82 -14.43
CA LEU A 232 5.27 -21.65 -14.49
C LEU A 232 6.10 -21.34 -15.74
N TYR A 233 5.44 -21.07 -16.87
CA TYR A 233 6.11 -20.66 -18.10
C TYR A 233 6.91 -19.36 -17.89
N PHE A 234 6.31 -18.33 -17.28
CA PHE A 234 7.00 -17.07 -16.99
C PHE A 234 8.09 -17.18 -15.91
N GLN A 235 8.08 -18.25 -15.10
CA GLN A 235 9.15 -18.59 -14.15
C GLN A 235 10.23 -19.50 -14.76
N ASP A 236 10.22 -19.70 -16.09
CA ASP A 236 11.11 -20.59 -16.84
C ASP A 236 11.01 -22.08 -16.45
N GLN A 237 9.93 -22.47 -15.75
CA GLN A 237 9.61 -23.84 -15.38
C GLN A 237 8.81 -24.52 -16.50
N LYS A 238 9.40 -24.55 -17.71
CA LYS A 238 8.71 -24.97 -18.95
C LYS A 238 8.32 -26.46 -18.98
N THR A 239 8.93 -27.31 -18.16
CA THR A 239 8.55 -28.73 -18.08
C THR A 239 7.29 -28.93 -17.27
N GLU A 240 7.20 -28.26 -16.14
CA GLU A 240 6.02 -28.25 -15.29
C GLU A 240 4.87 -27.54 -16.01
N ALA A 241 5.13 -26.41 -16.67
CA ALA A 241 4.14 -25.68 -17.46
C ALA A 241 3.49 -26.57 -18.55
N GLU A 242 4.30 -27.35 -19.28
CA GLU A 242 3.81 -28.29 -20.28
C GLU A 242 2.83 -29.31 -19.67
N LEU A 243 3.13 -29.86 -18.49
CA LEU A 243 2.26 -30.79 -17.79
C LEU A 243 0.91 -30.15 -17.41
N TRP A 244 0.93 -28.91 -16.94
CA TRP A 244 -0.29 -28.19 -16.56
C TRP A 244 -1.17 -27.84 -17.76
N TYR A 245 -0.58 -27.41 -18.88
CA TYR A 245 -1.35 -27.17 -20.11
C TYR A 245 -1.98 -28.46 -20.65
N ARG A 246 -1.26 -29.58 -20.61
CA ARG A 246 -1.81 -30.89 -21.03
C ARG A 246 -3.00 -31.29 -20.17
N ARG A 247 -2.88 -31.19 -18.85
CA ARG A 247 -4.00 -31.44 -17.92
C ARG A 247 -5.18 -30.50 -18.16
N ALA A 248 -4.92 -29.22 -18.43
CA ALA A 248 -5.97 -28.27 -18.77
C ALA A 248 -6.73 -28.70 -20.05
N LEU A 249 -6.02 -29.20 -21.07
CA LEU A 249 -6.62 -29.70 -22.31
C LEU A 249 -7.28 -31.07 -22.17
N GLU A 250 -6.89 -31.90 -21.21
CA GLU A 250 -7.65 -33.12 -20.86
C GLU A 250 -9.05 -32.76 -20.36
N MET A 251 -9.16 -31.65 -19.61
CA MET A 251 -10.43 -31.13 -19.10
C MET A 251 -11.22 -30.34 -20.14
N ASN A 252 -10.55 -29.51 -20.93
CA ASN A 252 -11.15 -28.71 -21.99
C ASN A 252 -10.33 -28.79 -23.30
N PRO A 253 -10.56 -29.82 -24.14
CA PRO A 253 -9.76 -30.07 -25.34
C PRO A 253 -9.85 -28.99 -26.44
N GLU A 254 -10.82 -28.08 -26.32
CA GLU A 254 -11.13 -27.05 -27.32
C GLU A 254 -10.94 -25.63 -26.75
N GLU A 255 -10.19 -25.48 -25.66
CA GLU A 255 -9.86 -24.16 -25.13
C GLU A 255 -8.75 -23.51 -26.00
N PRO A 256 -9.03 -22.43 -26.75
CA PRO A 256 -8.10 -21.93 -27.75
C PRO A 256 -6.82 -21.32 -27.18
N HIS A 257 -6.89 -20.70 -25.99
CA HIS A 257 -5.74 -20.04 -25.37
C HIS A 257 -4.70 -21.06 -24.86
N THR A 258 -5.16 -22.17 -24.31
CA THR A 258 -4.36 -23.26 -23.75
C THR A 258 -3.74 -24.09 -24.87
N LEU A 259 -4.51 -24.34 -25.94
CA LEU A 259 -3.98 -24.92 -27.18
C LEU A 259 -2.83 -24.07 -27.73
N ASN A 260 -3.05 -22.76 -27.83
CA ASN A 260 -2.04 -21.82 -28.29
C ASN A 260 -0.80 -21.78 -27.39
N ASN A 261 -0.98 -21.69 -26.07
CA ASN A 261 0.13 -21.58 -25.13
C ASN A 261 0.96 -22.87 -25.09
N LEU A 262 0.31 -24.04 -25.19
CA LEU A 262 1.03 -25.30 -25.34
C LEU A 262 1.78 -25.35 -26.68
N ALA A 263 1.16 -24.91 -27.78
CA ALA A 263 1.82 -24.85 -29.09
C ALA A 263 3.07 -23.97 -29.06
N TRP A 264 2.96 -22.75 -28.52
CA TRP A 264 4.08 -21.84 -28.33
C TRP A 264 5.20 -22.48 -27.50
N LEU A 265 4.86 -23.04 -26.34
CA LEU A 265 5.83 -23.71 -25.47
C LEU A 265 6.56 -24.86 -26.20
N LEU A 266 5.83 -25.69 -26.94
CA LEU A 266 6.43 -26.81 -27.67
C LEU A 266 7.37 -26.33 -28.80
N THR A 267 6.98 -25.29 -29.52
CA THR A 267 7.83 -24.68 -30.57
C THR A 267 9.13 -24.13 -29.98
N GLU A 268 9.05 -23.42 -28.85
CA GLU A 268 10.21 -22.80 -28.21
C GLU A 268 11.14 -23.83 -27.55
N LYS A 269 10.57 -24.78 -26.79
CA LYS A 269 11.34 -25.73 -25.95
C LYS A 269 11.89 -26.92 -26.75
N HIS A 270 11.14 -27.42 -27.73
CA HIS A 270 11.42 -28.70 -28.38
C HIS A 270 11.79 -28.53 -29.87
N ASN A 271 12.53 -27.48 -30.20
CA ASN A 271 12.94 -27.16 -31.58
C ASN A 271 13.77 -28.25 -32.29
N ASN A 272 14.29 -29.24 -31.55
CA ASN A 272 15.02 -30.39 -32.10
C ASN A 272 14.18 -31.68 -32.16
N ASP A 273 12.97 -31.69 -31.59
CA ASP A 273 12.07 -32.85 -31.61
C ASP A 273 10.98 -32.67 -32.67
N LYS A 274 11.17 -33.34 -33.81
CA LYS A 274 10.23 -33.31 -34.93
C LYS A 274 8.82 -33.75 -34.57
N LYS A 275 8.64 -34.62 -33.56
CA LYS A 275 7.31 -35.07 -33.15
C LYS A 275 6.59 -33.95 -32.40
N ARG A 276 7.28 -33.30 -31.45
CA ARG A 276 6.73 -32.16 -30.69
C ARG A 276 6.47 -30.94 -31.56
N LEU A 277 7.32 -30.71 -32.55
CA LEU A 277 7.13 -29.63 -33.52
C LEU A 277 5.95 -29.84 -34.47
N ARG A 278 5.61 -31.10 -34.82
CA ARG A 278 4.37 -31.38 -35.54
C ARG A 278 3.15 -31.15 -34.66
N GLU A 279 3.23 -31.62 -33.42
CA GLU A 279 2.20 -31.41 -32.40
C GLU A 279 1.93 -29.90 -32.18
N SER A 280 2.97 -29.05 -32.13
CA SER A 280 2.77 -27.60 -31.96
C SER A 280 1.98 -26.97 -33.10
N ILE A 281 2.24 -27.37 -34.35
CA ILE A 281 1.46 -26.93 -35.51
C ILE A 281 0.00 -27.38 -35.38
N GLU A 282 -0.25 -28.65 -35.07
CA GLU A 282 -1.61 -29.19 -34.95
C GLU A 282 -2.41 -28.44 -33.88
N LEU A 283 -1.79 -28.15 -32.74
CA LEU A 283 -2.39 -27.37 -31.64
C LEU A 283 -2.68 -25.92 -32.05
N ALA A 284 -1.72 -25.24 -32.68
CA ALA A 284 -1.89 -23.85 -33.14
C ALA A 284 -2.95 -23.73 -34.24
N GLN A 285 -2.97 -24.67 -35.19
CA GLN A 285 -4.02 -24.75 -36.22
C GLN A 285 -5.39 -24.94 -35.58
N LYS A 286 -5.52 -25.90 -34.65
CA LYS A 286 -6.77 -26.11 -33.92
C LYS A 286 -7.20 -24.83 -33.19
N ALA A 287 -6.29 -24.18 -32.47
CA ALA A 287 -6.57 -22.90 -31.80
C ALA A 287 -7.11 -21.84 -32.77
N SER A 288 -6.49 -21.70 -33.96
CA SER A 288 -6.90 -20.72 -34.97
C SER A 288 -8.30 -20.97 -35.54
N THR A 289 -8.70 -22.25 -35.71
CA THR A 289 -10.06 -22.59 -36.15
C THR A 289 -11.13 -22.27 -35.11
N LEU A 290 -10.78 -22.34 -33.82
CA LEU A 290 -11.70 -22.07 -32.72
C LEU A 290 -11.77 -20.58 -32.37
N LYS A 291 -10.67 -19.86 -32.54
CA LYS A 291 -10.58 -18.42 -32.28
C LYS A 291 -9.60 -17.76 -33.24
N GLN A 292 -10.12 -16.81 -34.01
CA GLN A 292 -9.31 -15.95 -34.86
C GLN A 292 -8.75 -14.79 -34.05
N ALA A 293 -7.45 -14.81 -33.76
CA ALA A 293 -6.76 -13.77 -33.00
C ALA A 293 -5.29 -13.68 -33.40
N ALA A 294 -4.75 -12.46 -33.45
CA ALA A 294 -3.37 -12.19 -33.88
C ALA A 294 -2.33 -13.04 -33.15
N PHE A 295 -2.38 -13.12 -31.82
CA PHE A 295 -1.43 -13.91 -31.03
C PHE A 295 -1.43 -15.43 -31.35
N ILE A 296 -2.54 -15.96 -31.89
CA ILE A 296 -2.63 -17.36 -32.33
C ILE A 296 -1.98 -17.53 -33.71
N TRP A 297 -2.20 -16.57 -34.60
CA TRP A 297 -1.56 -16.54 -35.90
C TRP A 297 -0.05 -16.39 -35.79
N ASP A 298 0.43 -15.51 -34.89
CA ASP A 298 1.86 -15.36 -34.57
C ASP A 298 2.47 -16.70 -34.13
N THR A 299 1.79 -17.42 -33.22
CA THR A 299 2.22 -18.73 -32.73
C THR A 299 2.24 -19.78 -33.85
N LEU A 300 1.24 -19.76 -34.73
CA LEU A 300 1.15 -20.66 -35.87
C LEU A 300 2.24 -20.38 -36.91
N ALA A 301 2.49 -19.11 -37.23
CA ALA A 301 3.54 -18.69 -38.15
C ALA A 301 4.92 -19.11 -37.63
N GLU A 302 5.21 -18.88 -36.35
CA GLU A 302 6.46 -19.31 -35.71
C GLU A 302 6.59 -20.84 -35.73
N ALA A 303 5.52 -21.57 -35.39
CA ALA A 303 5.51 -23.03 -35.44
C ALA A 303 5.80 -23.54 -36.87
N TYR A 304 5.24 -22.93 -37.91
CA TYR A 304 5.54 -23.27 -39.29
C TYR A 304 6.98 -22.95 -39.68
N LEU A 305 7.49 -21.79 -39.27
CA LEU A 305 8.84 -21.35 -39.57
C LEU A 305 9.88 -22.32 -39.01
N ILE A 306 9.77 -22.68 -37.72
CA ILE A 306 10.68 -23.62 -37.05
C ILE A 306 10.59 -25.03 -37.66
N ASN A 307 9.42 -25.40 -38.23
CA ASN A 307 9.24 -26.66 -38.96
C ASN A 307 9.71 -26.59 -40.44
N GLY A 308 10.22 -25.45 -40.91
CA GLY A 308 10.68 -25.26 -42.31
C GLY A 308 9.54 -25.13 -43.33
N LYS A 309 8.32 -24.81 -42.90
CA LYS A 309 7.15 -24.59 -43.78
C LYS A 309 7.00 -23.11 -44.11
N PHE A 310 7.93 -22.56 -44.89
CA PHE A 310 8.07 -21.12 -45.10
C PHE A 310 6.86 -20.44 -45.76
N GLU A 311 6.24 -21.07 -46.77
CA GLU A 311 5.04 -20.51 -47.42
C GLU A 311 3.88 -20.41 -46.44
N ALA A 312 3.60 -21.49 -45.72
CA ALA A 312 2.54 -21.52 -44.69
C ALA A 312 2.83 -20.55 -43.53
N ALA A 313 4.10 -20.32 -43.19
CA ALA A 313 4.49 -19.33 -42.19
C ALA A 313 4.17 -17.90 -42.67
N ALA A 314 4.46 -17.58 -43.95
CA ALA A 314 4.16 -16.28 -44.53
C ALA A 314 2.65 -16.03 -44.68
N ASP A 315 1.87 -17.07 -45.00
CA ASP A 315 0.40 -16.96 -45.07
C ASP A 315 -0.25 -16.76 -43.70
N ALA A 316 0.39 -17.23 -42.64
CA ALA A 316 -0.08 -17.12 -41.26
C ALA A 316 0.36 -15.82 -40.56
N ALA A 317 1.31 -15.07 -41.11
CA ALA A 317 1.87 -13.83 -40.53
C ALA A 317 1.17 -12.57 -41.08
#